data_AF-A0A815MXI8-F1
#
_entry.id   AF-A0A815MXI8-F1
#
_cell.length_a   1.000
_cell.length_b   1.000
_cell.length_c   1.000
_cell.angle_alpha   90.00
_cell.angle_beta   90.00
_cell.angle_gamma   90.00
#
_symmetry.space_group_name_H-M   'P 1'
#
loop_
_entity.id
_entity.type
_entity.pdbx_description
1 polymer ?
#
loop_
_entity_poly.entity_id
_entity_poly.type
_entity_poly.pdbx_seq_one_letter_code
_entity_poly.pdbx_strand_id
1 'polypeptide(L)'
;MCDMINDAKISTFNFTVFTGNTIPDQELGPVRDHTSNSTSGGFLYWNQYLPVNASDQSRVYLPKTIEQNNGMCIQFAYYVKSKVVNKNTTMIRLSSDENPNIGL
;
A
#
# COMPACT_ATOMS: atom_id res chain seq x y z
N MET A 1 -10.06 5.39 0.81
CA MET A 1 -8.91 4.86 1.57
C MET A 1 -8.86 5.43 2.98
N CYS A 2 -10.01 5.56 3.66
CA CYS A 2 -10.10 6.08 5.05
C CYS A 2 -9.25 7.33 5.29
N ASP A 3 -9.35 8.32 4.38
CA ASP A 3 -8.61 9.58 4.40
C ASP A 3 -7.08 9.47 4.41
N MET A 4 -6.52 8.30 4.13
CA MET A 4 -5.09 8.17 3.90
C MET A 4 -4.66 8.95 2.66
N ILE A 5 -3.48 9.54 2.72
CA ILE A 5 -2.99 10.47 1.69
C ILE A 5 -1.74 9.88 1.06
N ASN A 6 -1.74 9.71 -0.25
CA ASN A 6 -0.53 9.34 -0.99
C ASN A 6 0.52 10.45 -0.84
N ASP A 7 1.76 10.04 -0.63
CA ASP A 7 2.87 10.97 -0.63
C ASP A 7 3.29 11.31 -2.05
N ALA A 8 2.84 12.47 -2.53
CA ALA A 8 3.13 12.94 -3.88
C ALA A 8 4.61 13.26 -4.13
N LYS A 9 5.42 13.46 -3.07
CA LYS A 9 6.83 13.82 -3.23
C LYS A 9 7.72 12.60 -3.49
N ILE A 10 7.40 11.48 -2.85
CA ILE A 10 8.29 10.31 -2.83
C ILE A 10 7.74 9.11 -3.59
N SER A 11 6.42 9.05 -3.81
CA SER A 11 5.79 7.88 -4.41
C SER A 11 6.01 7.88 -5.92
N THR A 12 6.67 6.84 -6.44
CA THR A 12 6.74 6.60 -7.90
C THR A 12 5.35 6.27 -8.44
N PHE A 13 4.58 5.47 -7.68
CA PHE A 13 3.20 5.14 -8.01
C PHE A 13 2.31 5.35 -6.78
N ASN A 14 1.08 5.81 -6.99
CA ASN A 14 0.15 5.98 -5.88
C ASN A 14 -0.51 4.65 -5.48
N PHE A 15 -0.76 4.48 -4.19
CA PHE A 15 -1.73 3.50 -3.73
C PHE A 15 -3.12 3.93 -4.17
N THR A 16 -3.88 2.95 -4.63
CA THR A 16 -5.26 3.10 -5.11
C THR A 16 -6.09 1.98 -4.51
N VAL A 17 -7.39 2.21 -4.29
CA VAL A 17 -8.27 1.15 -3.79
C VAL A 17 -8.74 0.33 -4.97
N PHE A 18 -8.43 -0.97 -4.94
CA PHE A 18 -8.92 -1.94 -5.90
C PHE A 18 -9.70 -3.04 -5.19
N THR A 19 -10.46 -3.77 -5.98
CA THR A 19 -11.12 -5.01 -5.57
C THR A 19 -10.52 -6.15 -6.35
N GLY A 20 -10.77 -7.40 -5.92
CA GLY A 20 -10.34 -8.57 -6.67
C GLY A 20 -10.82 -8.57 -8.12
N ASN A 21 -11.98 -7.98 -8.41
CA ASN A 21 -12.52 -7.90 -9.77
C ASN A 21 -11.91 -6.78 -10.64
N THR A 22 -11.23 -5.80 -10.03
CA THR A 22 -10.77 -4.59 -10.74
C THR A 22 -9.26 -4.51 -10.89
N ILE A 23 -8.47 -5.36 -10.24
CA ILE A 23 -7.01 -5.31 -10.36
C ILE A 23 -6.54 -5.43 -11.82
N PRO A 24 -5.54 -4.64 -12.26
CA PRO A 24 -5.09 -4.65 -13.65
C PRO A 24 -4.49 -5.99 -14.11
N ASP A 25 -3.76 -6.68 -13.22
CA ASP A 25 -3.20 -8.00 -13.46
C ASP A 25 -3.67 -8.97 -12.35
N GLN A 26 -4.63 -9.82 -12.69
CA GLN A 26 -5.20 -10.84 -11.80
C GLN A 26 -4.16 -11.84 -11.29
N GLU A 27 -3.04 -12.01 -12.00
CA GLU A 27 -1.98 -12.92 -11.56
C GLU A 27 -1.06 -12.28 -10.52
N LEU A 28 -1.05 -10.95 -10.38
CA LEU A 28 -0.15 -10.22 -9.47
C LEU A 28 -0.84 -9.71 -8.20
N GLY A 29 -2.18 -9.71 -8.16
CA GLY A 29 -2.96 -9.33 -6.98
C GLY A 29 -3.80 -10.47 -6.39
N PRO A 30 -4.38 -10.26 -5.20
CA PRO A 30 -5.29 -11.23 -4.60
C PRO A 30 -6.68 -11.17 -5.27
N VAL A 31 -7.30 -12.33 -5.48
CA VAL A 31 -8.66 -12.44 -6.03
C VAL A 31 -9.73 -12.00 -5.03
N ARG A 32 -9.43 -12.04 -3.72
CA ARG A 32 -10.37 -11.69 -2.63
C ARG A 32 -9.68 -10.82 -1.60
N ASP A 33 -10.41 -9.89 -1.02
CA ASP A 33 -9.90 -9.07 0.09
C ASP A 33 -9.79 -9.89 1.38
N HIS A 34 -8.89 -9.49 2.27
CA HIS A 34 -8.68 -10.18 3.54
C HIS A 34 -9.84 -9.95 4.54
N THR A 35 -10.49 -8.78 4.51
CA THR A 35 -11.47 -8.39 5.52
C THR A 35 -12.76 -9.18 5.41
N SER A 36 -13.28 -9.34 4.19
CA SER A 36 -14.56 -10.00 3.93
C SER A 36 -14.45 -11.31 3.15
N ASN A 37 -13.23 -11.71 2.75
CA ASN A 37 -12.99 -12.85 1.88
C ASN A 37 -13.85 -12.78 0.59
N SER A 38 -13.98 -11.58 0.03
CA SER A 38 -14.86 -11.30 -1.11
C SER A 38 -14.07 -10.71 -2.27
N THR A 39 -14.52 -11.01 -3.50
CA THR A 39 -13.98 -10.38 -4.72
C THR A 39 -14.41 -8.92 -4.86
N SER A 40 -15.45 -8.49 -4.13
CA SER A 40 -15.96 -7.11 -4.09
C SER A 40 -15.38 -6.27 -2.96
N GLY A 41 -14.70 -6.88 -1.99
CA GLY A 41 -14.04 -6.16 -0.91
C GLY A 41 -12.81 -5.39 -1.41
N GLY A 42 -12.50 -4.29 -0.75
CA GLY A 42 -11.45 -3.37 -1.17
C GLY A 42 -10.14 -3.57 -0.41
N PHE A 43 -9.02 -3.37 -1.11
CA PHE A 43 -7.68 -3.31 -0.55
C PHE A 43 -6.86 -2.22 -1.23
N LEU A 44 -5.81 -1.77 -0.55
CA LEU A 44 -4.84 -0.86 -1.16
C LEU A 44 -3.96 -1.64 -2.11
N TYR A 45 -3.89 -1.15 -3.33
CA TYR A 45 -3.07 -1.73 -4.39
C TYR A 45 -2.04 -0.70 -4.83
N TRP A 46 -0.78 -1.13 -4.85
CA TRP A 46 0.30 -0.38 -5.45
C TRP A 46 0.20 -0.56 -6.97
N ASN A 47 -0.34 0.45 -7.66
CA ASN A 47 -0.62 0.36 -9.08
C ASN A 47 0.67 0.47 -9.91
N GLN A 48 1.44 -0.62 -9.92
CA GLN A 48 2.69 -0.74 -10.64
C GLN A 48 2.45 -1.06 -12.12
N TYR A 49 3.14 -0.37 -13.00
CA TYR A 49 3.33 -0.79 -14.39
C TYR A 49 4.76 -1.31 -14.53
N LEU A 50 4.93 -2.46 -15.20
CA LEU A 50 6.27 -3.00 -15.47
C LEU A 50 6.96 -2.18 -16.57
N PRO A 51 8.29 -1.95 -16.49
CA PRO A 51 9.22 -2.51 -15.50
C PRO A 51 9.34 -1.69 -14.21
N VAL A 52 9.50 -2.38 -13.07
CA VAL A 52 9.72 -1.79 -11.73
C VAL A 52 11.22 -1.72 -11.42
N ASN A 53 11.67 -0.60 -10.85
CA ASN A 53 13.05 -0.35 -10.43
C ASN A 53 13.24 -0.51 -8.92
N ALA A 54 14.48 -0.79 -8.49
CA ALA A 54 14.81 -0.94 -7.07
C ALA A 54 14.63 0.35 -6.25
N SER A 55 14.57 1.51 -6.91
CA SER A 55 14.30 2.82 -6.30
C SER A 55 12.80 3.13 -6.20
N ASP A 56 11.93 2.31 -6.81
CA ASP A 56 10.50 2.58 -6.79
C ASP A 56 9.95 2.35 -5.39
N GLN A 57 9.26 3.36 -4.89
CA GLN A 57 8.66 3.33 -3.57
C GLN A 57 7.33 4.05 -3.59
N SER A 58 6.50 3.75 -2.60
CA SER A 58 5.21 4.39 -2.41
C SER A 58 4.94 4.52 -0.94
N ARG A 59 4.38 5.67 -0.55
CA ARG A 59 4.06 5.97 0.84
C ARG A 59 2.66 6.53 0.93
N VAL A 60 1.92 6.08 1.94
CA VAL A 60 0.67 6.69 2.37
C VAL A 60 0.83 7.17 3.80
N TYR A 61 0.27 8.34 4.07
CA TYR A 61 0.13 8.89 5.41
C TYR A 61 -1.24 8.56 5.96
N LEU A 62 -1.30 8.25 7.25
CA LEU A 62 -2.56 8.18 7.97
C LEU A 62 -3.09 9.61 8.20
N PRO A 63 -4.42 9.81 8.21
CA PRO A 63 -5.02 11.13 8.37
C PRO A 63 -4.75 11.76 9.74
N LYS A 64 -4.38 10.95 10.73
CA LYS A 64 -4.06 11.40 12.09
C LYS A 64 -2.79 10.71 12.56
N THR A 65 -1.94 11.48 13.24
CA THR A 65 -0.84 10.93 14.03
C THR A 65 -1.44 9.99 15.08
N ILE A 66 -0.93 8.76 15.11
CA ILE A 66 -1.28 7.81 16.15
C ILE A 66 -0.39 8.15 17.36
N GLU A 67 -0.97 8.76 18.41
CA GLU A 67 -0.22 9.10 19.62
C GLU A 67 0.24 7.85 20.36
N GLN A 68 1.55 7.58 20.31
CA GLN A 68 2.15 6.42 20.97
C GLN A 68 1.86 6.42 22.47
N ASN A 69 1.02 5.49 22.91
CA ASN A 69 0.80 5.18 24.32
C ASN A 69 1.26 3.74 24.60
N ASN A 70 1.47 3.43 25.88
CA ASN A 70 1.84 2.08 26.31
C ASN A 70 0.67 1.12 26.04
N GLY A 71 0.72 0.39 24.92
CA GLY A 71 -0.21 -0.69 24.60
C GLY A 71 -0.77 -0.71 23.18
N MET A 72 -0.40 0.22 22.29
CA MET A 72 -0.91 0.20 20.92
C MET A 72 -0.16 -0.76 19.98
N CYS A 73 -0.91 -1.43 19.11
CA CYS A 73 -0.40 -2.31 18.06
C CYS A 73 -1.04 -1.93 16.73
N ILE A 74 -0.21 -1.65 15.71
CA ILE A 74 -0.68 -1.49 14.34
C ILE A 74 -0.63 -2.85 13.66
N GLN A 75 -1.76 -3.29 13.13
CA GLN A 75 -1.90 -4.56 12.44
C GLN A 75 -2.49 -4.32 11.05
N PHE A 76 -1.96 -5.02 10.06
CA PHE A 76 -2.47 -4.99 8.70
C PHE A 76 -2.17 -6.31 8.00
N ALA A 77 -3.04 -6.67 7.05
CA ALA A 77 -2.79 -7.77 6.13
C ALA A 77 -2.03 -7.26 4.90
N TYR A 78 -1.11 -8.07 4.37
CA TYR A 78 -0.39 -7.77 3.14
C TYR A 78 -0.42 -8.96 2.20
N TYR A 79 -0.36 -8.68 0.89
CA TYR A 79 -0.23 -9.68 -0.16
C TYR A 79 0.86 -9.21 -1.12
N VAL A 80 1.88 -10.03 -1.32
CA VAL A 80 3.00 -9.73 -2.23
C VAL A 80 3.20 -10.92 -3.15
N LYS A 81 3.10 -10.67 -4.46
CA LYS A 81 3.39 -11.64 -5.51
C LYS A 81 4.22 -10.96 -6.58
N SER A 82 5.26 -11.65 -7.06
CA SER A 82 6.17 -11.12 -8.08
C SER A 82 6.36 -12.14 -9.20
N LYS A 83 6.41 -11.64 -10.44
CA LYS A 83 6.85 -12.41 -11.62
C LYS A 83 8.36 -12.31 -11.86
N VAL A 84 9.07 -11.45 -11.11
CA VAL A 84 10.50 -11.20 -11.29
C VAL A 84 11.33 -12.29 -10.61
N VAL A 85 12.10 -13.02 -11.41
CA VAL A 85 13.05 -14.04 -10.95
C VAL A 85 14.34 -13.34 -10.50
N ASN A 86 14.89 -13.72 -9.33
CA ASN A 86 16.14 -13.21 -8.73
C ASN A 86 16.15 -11.76 -8.20
N LYS A 87 15.04 -11.02 -8.28
CA LYS A 87 14.86 -9.70 -7.62
C LYS A 87 13.45 -9.59 -7.06
N ASN A 88 13.23 -10.12 -5.86
CA ASN A 88 11.90 -10.24 -5.25
C ASN A 88 11.79 -9.64 -3.84
N THR A 89 12.69 -8.72 -3.47
CA THR A 89 12.61 -8.08 -2.16
C THR A 89 11.58 -6.95 -2.17
N THR A 90 10.50 -7.12 -1.40
CA THR A 90 9.56 -6.05 -1.07
C THR A 90 9.73 -5.68 0.39
N MET A 91 10.01 -4.40 0.66
CA MET A 91 10.12 -3.89 2.03
C MET A 91 8.84 -3.16 2.40
N ILE A 92 8.24 -3.54 3.53
CA ILE A 92 7.10 -2.84 4.13
C ILE A 92 7.60 -2.19 5.41
N ARG A 93 7.44 -0.87 5.53
CA ARG A 93 7.92 -0.10 6.67
C ARG A 93 6.81 0.77 7.24
N LEU A 94 6.73 0.80 8.56
CA LEU A 94 6.01 1.83 9.31
C LEU A 94 7.03 2.90 9.74
N SER A 95 6.70 4.18 9.56
CA SER A 95 7.50 5.30 10.04
C SER A 95 6.61 6.39 10.65
N SER A 96 7.22 7.24 11.46
CA SER A 96 6.55 8.34 12.18
C SER A 96 6.96 9.71 11.62
N ASP A 97 7.26 9.78 10.33
CA ASP A 97 7.72 11.02 9.69
C ASP A 97 6.55 11.98 9.48
N GLU A 98 6.81 13.29 9.52
CA GLU A 98 5.80 14.31 9.21
C GLU A 98 5.26 14.15 7.79
N ASN A 99 3.99 14.50 7.57
CA ASN A 99 3.38 14.52 6.25
C ASN A 99 3.63 15.88 5.57
N PRO A 100 4.58 15.97 4.61
CA PRO A 100 4.94 17.24 3.99
C PRO A 100 3.90 17.72 2.97
N ASN A 101 2.83 16.94 2.74
CA ASN A 101 1.70 17.31 1.90
C ASN A 101 0.63 18.11 2.68
N ILE A 102 0.69 18.09 4.02
CA ILE A 102 -0.14 18.91 4.89
C ILE A 102 0.76 20.05 5.37
N GLY A 103 0.95 21.07 4.53
CA GLY A 103 1.50 22.33 4.97
C GLY A 103 0.50 23.06 5.88
N LEU A 104 1.01 23.75 6.89
CA LEU A 104 0.30 24.84 7.58
C LEU A 104 -0.16 25.90 6.57
#